data_AF-A0A1Y2HVE7-F1
#
_entry.id   AF-A0A1Y2HVE7-F1
#
_cell.length_a   1.000
_cell.length_b   1.000
_cell.length_c   1.000
_cell.angle_alpha   90.00
_cell.angle_beta   90.00
_cell.angle_gamma   90.00
#
_symmetry.space_group_name_H-M   'P 1'
#
loop_
_entity.id
_entity.type
_entity.pdbx_description
1 polymer ?
#
loop_
_entity_poly.entity_id
_entity_poly.type
_entity_poly.pdbx_seq_one_letter_code
_entity_poly.pdbx_strand_id
1 'polypeptide(L)'
;MTSNVAIVNASIMQYPIVPACAMTCHGVQGKTLSSILIADTRPSEVTVSPQAFYVALSRVRTSAGVALAGAPTMADFEAFVPKENSLNENNRVKGLSESTIARMKRQAKTGMDLLTVVIIMLLFTFTFIDNMKGIFLPLFRYLLSN
;
A
#
# COMPACT_ATOMS: atom_id res chain seq x y z
N MET A 1 47.16 15.69 -5.44
CA MET A 1 47.00 14.73 -6.56
C MET A 1 45.53 14.68 -6.92
N THR A 2 45.12 15.43 -7.94
CA THR A 2 43.75 15.42 -8.48
C THR A 2 43.62 14.26 -9.46
N SER A 3 42.82 13.25 -9.10
CA SER A 3 42.50 12.13 -9.98
C SER A 3 41.61 12.61 -11.12
N ASN A 4 42.16 12.61 -12.34
CA ASN A 4 41.39 12.81 -13.56
C ASN A 4 40.45 11.61 -13.76
N VAL A 5 39.15 11.81 -13.51
CA VAL A 5 38.11 10.82 -13.84
C VAL A 5 37.79 10.98 -15.32
N ALA A 6 38.34 10.10 -16.15
CA ALA A 6 37.97 10.03 -17.56
C ALA A 6 36.56 9.47 -17.69
N ILE A 7 35.63 10.28 -18.21
CA ILE A 7 34.28 9.85 -18.52
C ILE A 7 34.35 9.01 -19.80
N VAL A 8 34.17 7.70 -19.66
CA VAL A 8 34.10 6.76 -20.79
C VAL A 8 32.65 6.65 -21.22
N ASN A 9 32.32 7.22 -22.38
CA ASN A 9 31.02 7.05 -23.03
C ASN A 9 31.00 5.71 -23.78
N ALA A 10 30.49 4.66 -23.12
CA ALA A 10 30.27 3.36 -23.74
C ALA A 10 28.80 3.22 -24.19
N SER A 11 28.60 2.76 -25.43
CA SER A 11 27.27 2.42 -25.97
C SER A 11 27.23 0.93 -26.29
N ILE A 12 26.17 0.24 -25.85
CA ILE A 12 25.94 -1.17 -26.13
C ILE A 12 24.73 -1.26 -27.06
N MET A 13 24.94 -1.80 -28.26
CA MET A 13 23.86 -2.13 -29.19
C MET A 13 23.61 -3.64 -29.16
N GLN A 14 22.48 -4.04 -28.57
CA GLN A 14 22.04 -5.42 -28.50
C GLN A 14 20.52 -5.48 -28.66
N TYR A 15 20.02 -6.56 -29.25
CA TYR A 15 18.58 -6.84 -29.23
C TYR A 15 18.10 -7.02 -27.78
N PRO A 16 16.93 -6.47 -27.39
CA PRO A 16 16.42 -6.52 -26.01
C PRO A 16 15.81 -7.89 -25.69
N ILE A 17 16.52 -8.97 -26.00
CA ILE A 17 16.09 -10.34 -25.84
C ILE A 17 17.08 -11.04 -24.91
N VAL A 18 16.56 -11.63 -23.83
CA VAL A 18 17.35 -12.36 -22.84
C VAL A 18 16.68 -13.72 -22.63
N PRO A 19 17.44 -14.83 -22.59
CA PRO A 19 16.91 -16.13 -22.20
C PRO A 19 16.22 -16.03 -20.83
N ALA A 20 14.96 -16.45 -20.75
CA ALA A 20 14.14 -16.30 -19.54
C ALA A 20 13.89 -17.62 -18.80
N CYS A 21 14.52 -18.72 -19.24
CA CYS A 21 14.35 -20.05 -18.63
C CYS A 21 14.98 -20.15 -17.23
N ALA A 22 16.11 -19.46 -17.04
CA ALA A 22 16.78 -19.33 -15.76
C ALA A 22 17.09 -17.85 -15.53
N MET A 23 16.66 -17.32 -14.40
CA MET A 23 16.84 -15.92 -14.05
C MET A 23 17.37 -15.81 -12.63
N THR A 24 18.21 -14.80 -12.40
CA THR A 24 18.66 -14.48 -11.04
C THR A 24 17.50 -13.92 -10.21
N CYS A 25 17.62 -13.99 -8.88
CA CYS A 25 16.63 -13.40 -7.97
C CYS A 25 16.35 -11.91 -8.28
N HIS A 26 17.38 -11.15 -8.65
CA HIS A 26 17.23 -9.74 -9.02
C HIS A 26 16.46 -9.58 -10.35
N GLY A 27 16.69 -10.45 -11.33
CA GLY A 27 15.98 -10.41 -12.62
C GLY A 27 14.49 -10.76 -12.53
N VAL A 28 14.07 -11.49 -11.49
CA VAL A 28 12.66 -11.81 -11.23
C VAL A 28 11.98 -10.83 -10.27
N GLN A 29 12.71 -9.86 -9.71
CA GLN A 29 12.13 -8.88 -8.79
C GLN A 29 11.01 -8.07 -9.47
N GLY A 30 9.89 -7.91 -8.77
CA GLY A 30 8.71 -7.21 -9.30
C GLY A 30 7.84 -8.05 -10.24
N LYS A 31 8.26 -9.26 -10.61
CA LYS A 31 7.41 -10.19 -11.38
C LYS A 31 6.49 -10.98 -10.46
N THR A 32 5.39 -11.47 -11.03
CA THR A 32 4.55 -12.53 -10.44
C THR A 32 4.61 -13.72 -11.38
N LEU A 33 4.98 -14.88 -10.85
CA LEU A 33 5.17 -16.12 -11.60
C LEU A 33 4.16 -17.16 -11.12
N SER A 34 3.67 -17.99 -12.04
CA SER A 34 2.77 -19.10 -11.70
C SER A 34 3.50 -20.22 -10.96
N SER A 35 4.76 -20.45 -11.33
CA SER A 35 5.62 -21.47 -10.71
C SER A 35 7.09 -21.09 -10.82
N ILE A 36 7.92 -21.55 -9.89
CA ILE A 36 9.38 -21.41 -9.90
C ILE A 36 10.07 -22.71 -9.43
N LEU A 37 11.26 -22.94 -9.96
CA LEU A 37 12.23 -23.88 -9.41
C LEU A 37 13.41 -23.07 -8.88
N ILE A 38 13.69 -23.15 -7.58
CA ILE A 38 14.87 -22.55 -6.97
C ILE A 38 15.98 -23.60 -7.02
N ALA A 39 16.92 -23.41 -7.94
CA ALA A 39 18.01 -24.36 -8.19
C ALA A 39 19.04 -24.36 -7.05
N ASP A 40 19.40 -23.19 -6.54
CA ASP A 40 20.34 -23.04 -5.42
C ASP A 40 19.90 -21.86 -4.56
N THR A 41 19.73 -22.11 -3.26
CA THR A 41 19.38 -21.09 -2.26
C THR A 41 20.58 -20.25 -1.86
N ARG A 42 21.79 -20.84 -1.92
CA ARG A 42 23.04 -20.21 -1.47
C ARG A 42 24.24 -20.70 -2.29
N PRO A 43 24.39 -20.19 -3.52
CA PRO A 43 25.56 -20.47 -4.35
C PRO A 43 26.85 -20.02 -3.64
N SER A 44 27.83 -20.93 -3.57
CA SER A 44 29.13 -20.70 -2.92
C SER A 44 29.97 -19.62 -3.61
N GLU A 45 29.76 -19.40 -4.91
CA GLU A 45 30.56 -18.50 -5.74
C GLU A 45 30.02 -17.06 -5.79
N VAL A 46 28.82 -16.81 -5.24
CA VAL A 46 28.15 -15.51 -5.36
C VAL A 46 27.61 -15.06 -4.01
N THR A 47 27.96 -13.83 -3.62
CA THR A 47 27.36 -13.20 -2.44
C THR A 47 25.88 -12.90 -2.72
N VAL A 48 25.00 -13.62 -2.04
CA VAL A 48 23.55 -13.43 -2.15
C VAL A 48 23.06 -12.48 -1.06
N SER A 49 22.14 -11.59 -1.42
CA SER A 49 21.51 -10.68 -0.47
C SER A 49 20.66 -11.46 0.56
N PRO A 50 20.66 -11.06 1.86
CA PRO A 50 19.81 -11.66 2.89
C PRO A 50 18.30 -11.59 2.60
N GLN A 51 17.85 -10.81 1.62
CA GLN A 51 16.44 -10.77 1.23
C GLN A 51 16.14 -11.62 -0.02
N ALA A 52 17.15 -12.17 -0.69
CA ALA A 52 16.97 -12.80 -2.00
C ALA A 52 16.04 -14.01 -1.94
N PHE A 53 16.19 -14.89 -0.95
CA PHE A 53 15.34 -16.07 -0.85
C PHE A 53 13.88 -15.69 -0.58
N TYR A 54 13.64 -14.71 0.29
CA TYR A 54 12.30 -14.15 0.48
C TYR A 54 11.74 -13.54 -0.82
N VAL A 55 12.56 -12.79 -1.57
CA VAL A 55 12.15 -12.23 -2.86
C VAL A 55 11.78 -13.34 -3.83
N ALA A 56 12.58 -14.41 -3.95
CA ALA A 56 12.30 -15.55 -4.81
C ALA A 56 10.98 -16.24 -4.43
N LEU A 57 10.80 -16.58 -3.15
CA LEU A 57 9.59 -17.24 -2.65
C LEU A 57 8.33 -16.37 -2.86
N SER A 58 8.44 -15.06 -2.65
CA SER A 58 7.32 -14.12 -2.83
C SER A 58 6.92 -13.86 -4.28
N ARG A 59 7.62 -14.44 -5.28
CA ARG A 59 7.21 -14.32 -6.69
C ARG A 59 6.04 -15.22 -7.04
N VAL A 60 5.77 -16.25 -6.23
CA VAL A 60 4.69 -17.21 -6.45
C VAL A 60 3.59 -17.02 -5.42
N ARG A 61 2.33 -17.20 -5.85
CA ARG A 61 1.15 -16.98 -4.99
C ARG A 61 0.80 -18.20 -4.12
N THR A 62 1.21 -19.39 -4.53
CA THR A 62 0.86 -20.65 -3.89
C THR A 62 2.12 -21.45 -3.57
N SER A 63 2.11 -22.17 -2.45
CA SER A 63 3.20 -23.06 -2.09
C SER A 63 3.42 -24.18 -3.12
N ALA A 64 2.34 -24.66 -3.74
CA ALA A 64 2.39 -25.69 -4.79
C ALA A 64 3.15 -25.23 -6.06
N GLY A 65 3.25 -23.93 -6.30
CA GLY A 65 4.01 -23.38 -7.41
C GLY A 65 5.51 -23.23 -7.11
N VAL A 66 5.98 -23.57 -5.90
CA VAL A 66 7.39 -23.47 -5.54
C VAL A 66 7.99 -24.87 -5.46
N ALA A 67 9.04 -25.10 -6.25
CA ALA A 67 9.91 -26.26 -6.13
C ALA A 67 11.31 -25.81 -5.71
N LEU A 68 11.95 -26.58 -4.83
CA LEU A 68 13.34 -26.39 -4.45
C LEU A 68 14.13 -27.59 -4.98
N ALA A 69 15.24 -27.35 -5.69
CA ALA A 69 16.07 -28.44 -6.19
C ALA A 69 16.83 -29.16 -5.08
N GLY A 70 17.09 -28.46 -3.97
CA GLY A 70 17.65 -29.02 -2.73
C GLY A 70 16.76 -28.71 -1.53
N ALA A 71 16.81 -29.58 -0.51
CA ALA A 71 16.14 -29.32 0.75
C ALA A 71 16.81 -28.12 1.46
N PRO A 72 16.04 -27.07 1.83
CA PRO A 72 16.61 -25.92 2.51
C PRO A 72 17.07 -26.33 3.92
N THR A 73 18.25 -25.87 4.31
CA THR A 73 18.81 -26.11 5.65
C THR A 73 18.36 -25.02 6.62
N MET A 74 18.46 -25.27 7.93
CA MET A 74 18.14 -24.22 8.92
C MET A 74 19.04 -22.99 8.78
N ALA A 75 20.32 -23.23 8.44
CA ALA A 75 21.26 -22.16 8.16
C ALA A 75 20.80 -21.26 7.00
N ASP A 76 20.04 -21.79 6.02
CA ASP A 76 19.48 -20.98 4.92
C ASP A 76 18.46 -20.01 5.46
N PHE A 77 17.52 -20.49 6.28
CA PHE A 77 16.53 -19.62 6.90
C PHE A 77 17.15 -18.53 7.79
N GLU A 78 18.18 -18.86 8.55
CA GLU A 78 18.92 -17.90 9.38
C GLU A 78 19.64 -16.83 8.55
N ALA A 79 20.20 -17.21 7.40
CA ALA A 79 20.87 -16.28 6.50
C ALA A 79 19.92 -15.27 5.84
N PHE A 80 18.62 -15.56 5.80
CA PHE A 80 17.61 -14.71 5.18
C PHE A 80 16.75 -13.92 6.19
N VAL A 81 17.16 -13.86 7.45
CA VAL A 81 16.50 -13.01 8.46
C VAL A 81 16.73 -11.54 8.10
N PRO A 82 15.67 -10.72 7.96
CA PRO A 82 15.82 -9.30 7.71
C PRO A 82 16.63 -8.62 8.82
N LYS A 83 17.54 -7.71 8.43
CA LYS A 83 18.31 -6.90 9.38
C LYS A 83 17.35 -6.13 10.30
N GLU A 84 17.73 -5.98 11.56
CA GLU A 84 16.93 -5.30 12.58
C GLU A 84 16.46 -3.90 12.17
N ASN A 85 17.33 -3.13 11.50
CA ASN A 85 16.99 -1.81 10.96
C ASN A 85 15.80 -1.84 10.00
N SER A 86 15.70 -2.86 9.14
CA SER A 86 14.59 -3.01 8.20
C SER A 86 13.29 -3.38 8.92
N LEU A 87 13.37 -4.16 9.99
CA LEU A 87 12.21 -4.48 10.83
C LEU A 87 11.71 -3.25 11.58
N ASN A 88 12.63 -2.49 12.18
CA ASN A 88 12.32 -1.25 12.91
C ASN A 88 11.68 -0.21 11.99
N GLU A 89 12.21 -0.03 10.78
CA GLU A 89 11.63 0.87 9.80
C GLU A 89 10.24 0.42 9.33
N ASN A 90 10.05 -0.89 9.09
CA ASN A 90 8.74 -1.41 8.73
C ASN A 90 7.70 -1.17 9.84
N ASN A 91 8.08 -1.36 11.11
CA ASN A 91 7.24 -1.07 12.26
C ASN A 91 6.89 0.43 12.35
N ARG A 92 7.88 1.31 12.12
CA ARG A 92 7.67 2.77 12.10
C ARG A 92 6.69 3.18 10.99
N VAL A 93 6.87 2.67 9.77
CA VAL A 93 6.00 2.95 8.61
C VAL A 93 4.59 2.42 8.85
N LYS A 94 4.46 1.23 9.43
CA LYS A 94 3.16 0.65 9.79
C LYS A 94 2.41 1.54 10.79
N GLY A 95 3.07 1.97 11.87
CA GLY A 95 2.48 2.89 12.84
C GLY A 95 2.06 4.23 12.21
N LEU A 96 2.88 4.77 11.29
CA LEU A 96 2.53 5.98 10.54
C LEU A 96 1.28 5.77 9.67
N SER A 97 1.19 4.63 8.98
CA SER A 97 0.03 4.29 8.15
C SER A 97 -1.27 4.18 8.96
N GLU A 98 -1.22 3.50 10.12
CA GLU A 98 -2.36 3.31 11.01
C GLU A 98 -2.83 4.66 11.56
N SER A 99 -1.90 5.54 11.96
CA SER A 99 -2.22 6.88 12.44
C SER A 99 -2.88 7.75 11.35
N THR A 100 -2.43 7.62 10.10
CA THR A 100 -2.97 8.34 8.95
C THR A 100 -4.39 7.86 8.62
N ILE A 101 -4.60 6.54 8.57
CA ILE A 101 -5.93 5.93 8.34
C ILE A 101 -6.91 6.35 9.46
N ALA A 102 -6.45 6.35 10.71
CA ALA A 102 -7.28 6.78 11.84
C ALA A 102 -7.68 8.25 11.73
N ARG A 103 -6.75 9.14 11.33
CA ARG A 103 -7.04 10.57 11.11
C ARG A 103 -8.06 10.78 9.99
N MET A 104 -7.92 10.08 8.87
CA MET A 104 -8.87 10.15 7.76
C MET A 104 -10.27 9.67 8.17
N LYS A 105 -10.37 8.57 8.92
CA LYS A 105 -11.65 8.06 9.45
C LYS A 105 -12.33 9.06 10.39
N ARG A 106 -11.56 9.77 11.23
CA ARG A 106 -12.11 10.82 12.12
C ARG A 106 -12.65 12.00 11.33
N GLN A 107 -11.92 12.49 10.32
CA GLN A 107 -12.36 13.60 9.47
C GLN A 107 -13.65 13.26 8.70
N ALA A 108 -13.75 12.03 8.16
CA ALA A 108 -14.96 11.57 7.49
C ALA A 108 -16.17 11.53 8.45
N LYS A 109 -15.96 11.08 9.70
CA LYS A 109 -17.00 11.05 10.71
C LYS A 109 -17.46 12.45 11.11
N THR A 110 -16.54 13.38 11.39
CA THR A 110 -16.88 14.77 11.73
C THR A 110 -17.63 15.48 10.62
N GLY A 111 -17.27 15.25 9.35
CA GLY A 111 -17.99 15.81 8.20
C GLY A 111 -19.44 15.29 8.11
N MET A 112 -19.65 14.00 8.36
CA MET A 112 -20.97 13.39 8.35
C MET A 112 -21.85 13.85 9.53
N ASP A 113 -21.25 14.04 10.71
CA ASP A 113 -21.93 14.59 11.88
C ASP A 113 -22.37 16.04 11.63
N LEU A 114 -21.51 16.87 11.02
CA LEU A 114 -21.82 18.26 10.69
C LEU A 114 -22.97 18.38 9.68
N LEU A 115 -22.95 17.56 8.63
CA LEU A 115 -24.02 17.51 7.63
C LEU A 115 -25.37 17.12 8.27
N THR A 116 -25.34 16.16 9.19
CA THR A 116 -26.53 15.71 9.92
C THR A 116 -27.14 16.83 10.76
N VAL A 117 -26.30 17.59 11.49
CA VAL A 117 -26.75 18.74 12.27
C VAL A 117 -27.37 19.83 11.38
N VAL A 118 -26.74 20.13 10.23
CA VAL A 118 -27.27 21.12 9.28
C VAL A 118 -28.62 20.68 8.71
N ILE A 119 -28.79 19.41 8.34
CA ILE A 119 -30.07 18.88 7.84
C ILE A 119 -31.15 18.97 8.92
N ILE A 120 -30.84 18.61 10.18
CA ILE A 120 -31.79 18.72 11.29
C ILE A 120 -32.20 20.18 11.52
N MET A 121 -31.25 21.11 11.52
CA MET A 121 -31.51 22.55 11.68
C MET A 121 -32.43 23.07 10.56
N LEU A 122 -32.16 22.70 9.30
CA LEU A 122 -32.99 23.07 8.15
C LEU A 122 -34.41 22.51 8.29
N LEU A 123 -34.56 21.21 8.60
CA LEU A 123 -35.87 20.58 8.81
C LEU A 123 -36.66 21.26 9.93
N PHE A 124 -36.00 21.60 11.04
CA PHE A 124 -36.64 22.31 12.15
C PHE A 124 -37.11 23.71 11.72
N THR A 125 -36.31 24.41 10.92
CA THR A 125 -36.63 25.75 10.41
C THR A 125 -37.83 25.70 9.45
N PHE A 126 -37.87 24.73 8.53
CA PHE A 126 -39.01 24.53 7.64
C PHE A 126 -40.29 24.19 8.42
N THR A 127 -40.20 23.26 9.38
CA THR A 127 -41.35 22.87 10.22
C THR A 127 -41.86 24.06 11.04
N PHE A 128 -40.96 24.87 11.60
CA PHE A 128 -41.32 26.08 12.35
C PHE A 128 -42.02 27.11 11.47
N ILE A 129 -41.53 27.35 10.25
CA ILE A 129 -42.15 28.29 9.30
C ILE A 129 -43.55 27.82 8.89
N ASP A 130 -43.72 26.53 8.60
CA ASP A 130 -45.02 25.98 8.21
C ASP A 130 -46.04 26.06 9.37
N ASN A 131 -45.60 25.80 10.60
CA ASN A 131 -46.44 25.93 11.78
C ASN A 131 -46.83 27.40 12.04
N MET A 132 -45.89 28.34 11.85
CA MET A 132 -46.15 29.78 11.96
C MET A 132 -47.14 30.28 10.90
N LYS A 133 -47.08 29.78 9.66
CA LYS A 133 -48.08 30.09 8.61
C LYS A 133 -49.47 29.57 9.00
N GLY A 134 -49.56 28.37 9.57
CA GLY A 134 -50.82 27.79 10.03
C GLY A 134 -51.53 28.62 11.10
N ILE A 135 -50.79 29.37 11.91
CA ILE A 135 -51.33 30.21 13.00
C ILE A 135 -51.55 31.65 12.54
N PHE A 136 -50.58 32.26 11.85
CA PHE A 136 -50.64 33.68 11.49
C PHE A 136 -51.61 33.98 10.35
N LEU A 137 -51.70 33.11 9.33
CA LEU A 137 -52.55 33.37 8.16
C LEU A 137 -54.06 33.44 8.48
N PRO A 138 -54.64 32.56 9.32
CA PRO A 138 -56.04 32.69 9.73
C PRO A 138 -56.26 33.86 10.68
N LEU A 139 -55.32 34.17 11.59
CA LEU A 139 -55.41 35.31 12.50
C LEU A 139 -55.39 36.65 11.74
N PHE A 140 -54.54 36.76 10.71
CA PHE A 140 -54.43 37.94 9.86
C PHE A 140 -55.67 38.12 8.98
N ARG A 141 -56.26 37.03 8.46
CA ARG A 141 -57.54 37.07 7.75
C ARG A 141 -58.69 37.49 8.65
N TYR A 142 -58.68 37.05 9.92
CA TYR A 142 -59.70 37.44 10.90
C TYR A 142 -59.61 38.93 11.28
N LEU A 143 -58.39 39.47 11.39
CA LEU A 143 -58.14 40.89 11.67
C LEU A 143 -58.43 41.84 10.50
N LEU A 144 -58.34 41.38 9.25
CA LEU A 144 -58.68 42.15 8.04
C LEU A 144 -60.15 42.02 7.60
N SER A 145 -60.93 41.18 8.29
CA SER A 145 -62.35 40.90 8.00
C SER A 145 -63.32 41.67 8.93
N ASN A 146 -62.80 42.48 9.84
CA ASN A 146 -63.53 43.46 10.66
C ASN A 146 -63.04 44.86 10.31
#